data_AF-A0AAV7E8D5-F1
#
_entry.id   AF-A0AAV7E8D5-F1
#
_cell.length_a   1.000
_cell.length_b   1.000
_cell.length_c   1.000
_cell.angle_alpha   90.00
_cell.angle_beta   90.00
_cell.angle_gamma   90.00
#
_symmetry.space_group_name_H-M   'P 1'
#
loop_
_entity.id
_entity.type
_entity.pdbx_description
1 polymer ?
#
loop_
_entity_poly.entity_id
_entity_poly.type
_entity_poly.pdbx_seq_one_letter_code
_entity_poly.pdbx_strand_id
1 'polypeptide(L)'
;MGNSPQVQVFEYMRKEVWYKPDLSLYCDMIFMLGKHKLIGMVEELISEMKKEGLKPNTRAYTELIGAYLQVDMIEKAMETYRQMKDSGCEPEKLTLTILIRNLEKAGEGELASAVKKECTEYMDYPQRFLNEVKKTYRKRKVELV
;
A
#
# COMPACT_ATOMS: atom_id res chain seq x y z
N MET A 1 14.89 6.61 -26.63
CA MET A 1 14.05 7.07 -25.52
C MET A 1 14.93 7.09 -24.29
N GLY A 2 15.32 8.27 -23.82
CA GLY A 2 16.20 8.39 -22.65
C GLY A 2 15.40 8.26 -21.36
N ASN A 3 15.98 7.62 -20.35
CA ASN A 3 15.43 7.60 -19.00
C ASN A 3 15.18 9.03 -18.51
N SER A 4 14.15 9.25 -17.70
CA SER A 4 13.86 10.57 -17.13
C SER A 4 15.02 11.07 -16.26
N PRO A 5 15.26 12.39 -16.14
CA PRO A 5 16.35 12.93 -15.33
C PRO A 5 16.34 12.42 -13.89
N GLN A 6 15.15 12.19 -13.31
CA GLN A 6 14.99 11.66 -11.96
C GLN A 6 15.57 10.24 -11.84
N VAL A 7 15.31 9.37 -12.83
CA VAL A 7 15.89 8.02 -12.87
C VAL A 7 17.40 8.08 -13.04
N GLN A 8 17.91 8.96 -13.89
CA GLN A 8 19.35 9.12 -14.08
C GLN A 8 20.05 9.57 -12.80
N VAL A 9 19.47 10.55 -12.09
CA VAL A 9 19.99 11.02 -10.80
C VAL A 9 19.93 9.91 -9.75
N PHE A 10 18.82 9.18 -9.67
CA PHE A 10 18.67 8.04 -8.75
C PHE A 10 19.74 6.97 -9.00
N GLU A 11 19.91 6.54 -10.24
CA GLU A 11 20.93 5.56 -10.63
C GLU A 11 22.36 6.05 -10.43
N TYR A 12 22.60 7.36 -10.61
CA TYR A 12 23.89 7.96 -10.32
C TYR A 12 24.18 7.95 -8.81
N MET A 13 23.23 8.41 -7.98
CA MET A 13 23.37 8.42 -6.52
C MET A 13 23.68 7.02 -5.98
N ARG A 14 23.04 5.97 -6.51
CA ARG A 14 23.24 4.59 -6.06
C ARG A 14 24.64 4.02 -6.30
N LYS A 15 25.43 4.62 -7.20
CA LYS A 15 26.81 4.22 -7.47
C LYS A 15 27.80 4.87 -6.51
N GLU A 16 27.38 5.88 -5.76
CA GLU A 16 28.24 6.63 -4.87
C GLU A 16 28.48 5.87 -3.56
N VAL A 17 29.71 5.88 -3.06
CA VAL A 17 30.13 5.11 -1.86
C VAL A 17 29.36 5.52 -0.60
N TRP A 18 28.93 6.77 -0.52
CA TRP A 18 28.19 7.32 0.62
C TRP A 18 26.69 7.00 0.58
N TYR A 19 26.18 6.47 -0.54
CA TYR A 19 24.77 6.18 -0.69
C TYR A 19 24.35 5.07 0.26
N LYS A 20 23.22 5.30 0.92
CA LYS A 20 22.53 4.30 1.71
C LYS A 20 21.10 4.20 1.18
N PRO A 21 20.59 2.98 0.92
CA PRO A 21 19.20 2.77 0.54
C PRO A 21 18.24 3.50 1.47
N ASP A 22 17.39 4.35 0.89
CA ASP A 22 16.38 5.12 1.62
C ASP A 22 14.98 4.76 1.13
N LEU A 23 14.15 4.29 2.06
CA LEU A 23 12.78 3.87 1.79
C LEU A 23 11.92 5.03 1.25
N SER A 24 12.15 6.26 1.71
CA SER A 24 11.39 7.42 1.23
C SER A 24 11.67 7.68 -0.24
N LEU A 25 12.95 7.70 -0.62
CA LEU A 25 13.38 7.86 -2.00
C LEU A 25 12.81 6.78 -2.92
N TYR A 26 12.81 5.51 -2.51
CA TYR A 26 12.16 4.44 -3.27
C TYR A 26 10.66 4.70 -3.47
N CYS A 27 9.94 5.12 -2.42
CA CYS A 27 8.52 5.46 -2.53
C CYS A 27 8.27 6.60 -3.52
N ASP A 28 9.11 7.65 -3.49
CA ASP A 28 9.00 8.79 -4.40
C ASP A 28 9.23 8.37 -5.85
N MET A 29 10.23 7.51 -6.10
CA MET A 29 10.52 6.97 -7.44
C MET A 29 9.40 6.06 -7.95
N ILE A 30 8.87 5.17 -7.10
CA ILE A 30 7.72 4.30 -7.43
C ILE A 30 6.49 5.14 -7.79
N PHE A 31 6.16 6.15 -6.97
CA PHE A 31 5.07 7.08 -7.24
C PHE A 31 5.24 7.75 -8.62
N MET A 32 6.41 8.35 -8.86
CA MET A 32 6.69 9.07 -10.10
C MET A 32 6.62 8.15 -11.33
N LEU A 33 7.28 7.00 -11.30
CA LEU A 33 7.26 6.04 -12.41
C LEU A 33 5.86 5.45 -12.64
N GLY A 34 5.12 5.19 -11.56
CA GLY A 34 3.72 4.77 -11.61
C GLY A 34 2.84 5.79 -12.33
N LYS A 35 3.01 7.09 -12.05
CA LYS A 35 2.30 8.18 -12.78
C LYS A 35 2.61 8.24 -14.27
N HIS A 36 3.79 7.78 -14.66
CA HIS A 36 4.21 7.68 -16.05
C HIS A 36 3.92 6.31 -16.68
N LYS A 37 3.24 5.40 -15.96
CA LYS A 37 2.88 4.04 -16.42
C LYS A 37 4.09 3.17 -16.79
N LEU A 38 5.25 3.44 -16.19
CA LEU A 38 6.49 2.70 -16.42
C LEU A 38 6.56 1.49 -15.48
N ILE A 39 5.62 0.55 -15.63
CA ILE A 39 5.40 -0.53 -14.66
C ILE A 39 6.59 -1.48 -14.51
N GLY A 40 7.31 -1.79 -15.59
CA GLY A 40 8.51 -2.63 -15.50
C GLY A 40 9.54 -2.05 -14.53
N MET A 41 9.78 -0.74 -14.61
CA MET A 41 10.71 -0.05 -13.71
C MET A 41 10.18 0.03 -12.27
N VAL A 42 8.86 0.17 -12.10
CA VAL A 42 8.22 0.12 -10.76
C VAL A 42 8.45 -1.24 -10.10
N GLU A 43 8.29 -2.33 -10.85
CA GLU A 43 8.53 -3.70 -10.36
C GLU A 43 10.00 -3.93 -10.03
N GLU A 44 10.92 -3.43 -10.87
CA GLU A 44 12.36 -3.47 -10.62
C GLU A 44 12.71 -2.76 -9.31
N LEU A 45 12.24 -1.54 -9.09
CA LEU A 45 12.51 -0.79 -7.86
C LEU A 45 11.99 -1.48 -6.60
N ILE A 46 10.79 -2.07 -6.64
CA ILE A 46 10.26 -2.83 -5.49
C ILE A 46 11.12 -4.05 -5.21
N SER A 47 11.57 -4.76 -6.24
CA SER A 47 12.47 -5.91 -6.11
C SER A 47 13.83 -5.49 -5.53
N GLU A 48 14.40 -4.39 -6.03
CA GLU A 48 15.69 -3.88 -5.57
C GLU A 48 15.65 -3.37 -4.13
N MET A 49 14.61 -2.61 -3.78
CA MET A 49 14.36 -2.19 -2.39
C MET A 49 14.39 -3.40 -1.44
N LYS A 50 13.72 -4.50 -1.81
CA LYS A 50 13.74 -5.75 -1.01
C LYS A 50 15.13 -6.40 -0.97
N LYS A 51 15.86 -6.43 -2.08
CA LYS A 51 17.24 -6.97 -2.15
C LYS A 51 18.22 -6.17 -1.29
N GLU A 52 18.01 -4.87 -1.18
CA GLU A 52 18.77 -3.96 -0.31
C GLU A 52 18.35 -4.06 1.16
N GLY A 53 17.47 -4.99 1.51
CA GLY A 53 17.04 -5.26 2.89
C GLY A 53 15.96 -4.31 3.40
N LEU A 54 15.45 -3.42 2.56
CA LEU A 54 14.34 -2.54 2.91
C LEU A 54 13.02 -3.29 2.79
N LYS A 55 12.16 -3.13 3.80
CA LYS A 55 10.81 -3.70 3.79
C LYS A 55 9.83 -2.68 3.22
N PRO A 56 9.00 -3.04 2.22
CA PRO A 56 7.93 -2.16 1.78
C PRO A 56 7.03 -1.78 2.96
N ASN A 57 6.70 -0.50 3.09
CA ASN A 57 5.74 0.00 4.06
C ASN A 57 4.39 0.28 3.38
N THR A 58 3.43 0.77 4.16
CA THR A 58 2.09 1.15 3.69
C THR A 58 2.13 2.06 2.47
N ARG A 59 3.05 3.04 2.44
CA ARG A 59 3.22 3.95 1.30
C ARG A 59 3.68 3.19 0.06
N ALA A 60 4.77 2.42 0.14
CA ALA A 60 5.30 1.65 -0.99
C ALA A 60 4.24 0.71 -1.61
N TYR A 61 3.49 0.00 -0.77
CA TYR A 61 2.39 -0.85 -1.24
C TYR A 61 1.27 -0.04 -1.91
N THR A 62 0.88 1.08 -1.32
CA THR A 62 -0.17 1.95 -1.89
C THR A 62 0.23 2.48 -3.26
N GLU A 63 1.48 2.89 -3.43
CA GLU A 63 1.97 3.37 -4.73
C GLU A 63 2.06 2.26 -5.77
N LEU A 64 2.50 1.06 -5.39
CA LEU A 64 2.53 -0.10 -6.28
C LEU A 64 1.12 -0.50 -6.74
N ILE A 65 0.16 -0.57 -5.83
CA ILE A 65 -1.26 -0.81 -6.13
C ILE A 65 -1.77 0.26 -7.10
N GLY A 66 -1.50 1.53 -6.81
CA GLY A 66 -1.90 2.65 -7.64
C GLY A 66 -1.29 2.61 -9.05
N ALA A 67 -0.04 2.15 -9.19
CA ALA A 67 0.63 1.97 -10.46
C ALA A 67 -0.05 0.87 -11.31
N TYR A 68 -0.30 -0.30 -10.73
CA TYR A 68 -0.99 -1.40 -11.42
C TYR A 68 -2.39 -1.03 -11.90
N LEU A 69 -3.16 -0.31 -11.07
CA LEU A 69 -4.51 0.13 -11.45
C LEU A 69 -4.51 1.16 -12.59
N GLN A 70 -3.46 1.96 -12.77
CA GLN A 70 -3.37 2.94 -13.87
C GLN A 70 -3.16 2.30 -15.25
N VAL A 71 -2.80 1.02 -15.29
CA VAL A 71 -2.60 0.22 -16.50
C VAL A 71 -3.53 -0.99 -16.54
N ASP A 72 -4.61 -0.97 -15.78
CA ASP A 72 -5.65 -2.01 -15.73
C ASP A 72 -5.13 -3.42 -15.34
N MET A 73 -4.00 -3.50 -14.64
CA MET A 73 -3.45 -4.76 -14.10
C MET A 73 -4.09 -5.11 -12.75
N ILE A 74 -5.40 -5.34 -12.76
CA ILE A 74 -6.24 -5.48 -11.56
C ILE A 74 -5.81 -6.66 -10.69
N GLU A 75 -5.50 -7.81 -11.30
CA GLU A 75 -5.08 -9.02 -10.57
C GLU A 75 -3.83 -8.76 -9.73
N LYS A 76 -2.81 -8.12 -10.31
CA LYS A 76 -1.58 -7.74 -9.58
C LYS A 76 -1.85 -6.70 -8.49
N ALA A 77 -2.75 -5.76 -8.73
CA ALA A 77 -3.14 -4.78 -7.70
C ALA A 77 -3.79 -5.48 -6.50
N MET A 78 -4.70 -6.44 -6.73
CA MET A 78 -5.36 -7.19 -5.67
C MET A 78 -4.43 -8.17 -4.96
N GLU A 79 -3.49 -8.79 -5.69
CA GLU A 79 -2.44 -9.60 -5.08
C GLU A 79 -1.55 -8.75 -4.17
N THR A 80 -1.12 -7.58 -4.64
CA THR A 80 -0.31 -6.63 -3.86
C THR A 80 -1.06 -6.17 -2.60
N TYR A 81 -2.36 -5.91 -2.72
CA TYR A 81 -3.21 -5.57 -1.58
C TYR A 81 -3.31 -6.70 -0.54
N ARG A 82 -3.34 -7.97 -0.96
CA ARG A 82 -3.26 -9.11 -0.03
C ARG A 82 -1.89 -9.19 0.62
N GLN A 83 -0.81 -9.09 -0.16
CA GLN A 83 0.56 -9.12 0.35
C GLN A 83 0.82 -8.02 1.40
N MET A 84 0.26 -6.83 1.20
CA MET A 84 0.32 -5.73 2.15
C MET A 84 -0.27 -6.12 3.52
N LYS A 85 -1.44 -6.78 3.52
CA LYS A 85 -2.09 -7.25 4.76
C LYS A 85 -1.29 -8.39 5.39
N ASP A 86 -0.81 -9.34 4.60
CA ASP A 86 -0.03 -10.49 5.06
C ASP A 86 1.33 -10.06 5.67
N SER A 87 1.88 -8.92 5.21
CA SER A 87 3.09 -8.33 5.80
C SER A 87 2.82 -7.53 7.08
N GLY A 88 1.58 -7.47 7.56
CA GLY A 88 1.17 -6.68 8.71
C GLY A 88 1.11 -5.17 8.44
N CYS A 89 1.13 -4.75 7.17
CA CYS A 89 0.92 -3.35 6.81
C CYS A 89 -0.58 -3.11 6.65
N GLU A 90 -1.16 -2.30 7.53
CA GLU A 90 -2.59 -2.00 7.45
C GLU A 90 -2.89 -1.04 6.29
N PRO A 91 -3.90 -1.32 5.45
CA PRO A 91 -4.37 -0.41 4.42
C PRO A 91 -4.82 0.92 5.01
N GLU A 92 -4.31 2.02 4.47
CA GLU A 92 -4.76 3.36 4.84
C GLU A 92 -5.97 3.80 4.02
N LYS A 93 -6.65 4.86 4.47
CA LYS A 93 -7.76 5.49 3.76
C LYS A 93 -7.44 5.75 2.29
N LEU A 94 -6.22 6.19 1.98
CA LEU A 94 -5.78 6.43 0.60
C LEU A 94 -5.76 5.15 -0.23
N THR A 95 -5.17 4.07 0.29
CA THR A 95 -5.10 2.75 -0.35
C THR A 95 -6.49 2.26 -0.74
N LEU A 96 -7.42 2.30 0.22
CA LEU A 96 -8.79 1.84 0.06
C LEU A 96 -9.57 2.70 -0.95
N THR A 97 -9.39 4.02 -0.90
CA THR A 97 -10.02 4.96 -1.85
C THR A 97 -9.55 4.71 -3.29
N ILE A 98 -8.24 4.46 -3.47
CA ILE A 98 -7.65 4.17 -4.78
C ILE A 98 -8.21 2.85 -5.34
N LEU A 99 -8.25 1.79 -4.53
CA LEU A 99 -8.78 0.49 -4.94
C LEU A 99 -10.24 0.60 -5.39
N ILE A 100 -11.12 1.10 -4.51
CA ILE A 100 -12.56 1.17 -4.77
C ILE A 100 -12.83 1.95 -6.06
N ARG A 101 -12.28 3.15 -6.20
CA ARG A 101 -12.54 4.02 -7.35
C ARG A 101 -12.09 3.39 -8.67
N ASN A 102 -10.93 2.76 -8.70
CA ASN A 102 -10.41 2.18 -9.94
C ASN A 102 -11.11 0.85 -10.29
N LEU A 103 -11.44 0.03 -9.29
CA LEU A 103 -12.20 -1.21 -9.51
C LEU A 103 -13.60 -0.90 -10.07
N GLU A 104 -14.30 0.10 -9.52
CA GLU A 104 -15.58 0.56 -10.06
C GLU A 104 -15.46 1.04 -11.51
N LYS A 105 -14.42 1.83 -11.79
CA LYS A 105 -14.15 2.32 -13.16
C LYS A 105 -13.84 1.19 -14.14
N ALA A 106 -13.19 0.12 -13.68
CA ALA A 106 -12.85 -1.04 -14.49
C ALA A 106 -14.02 -2.05 -14.64
N GLY A 107 -15.16 -1.82 -13.99
CA GLY A 107 -16.30 -2.74 -14.02
C GLY A 107 -16.21 -3.90 -13.02
N GLU A 108 -15.20 -3.90 -12.14
CA GLU A 108 -14.95 -4.93 -11.13
C GLU A 108 -15.80 -4.70 -9.87
N GLY A 109 -17.12 -4.67 -10.04
CA GLY A 109 -18.07 -4.31 -9.00
C GLY A 109 -18.05 -5.23 -7.78
N GLU A 110 -17.80 -6.53 -7.98
CA GLU A 110 -17.70 -7.50 -6.89
C GLU A 110 -16.46 -7.24 -6.03
N LEU A 111 -15.30 -7.02 -6.66
CA LEU A 111 -14.06 -6.69 -5.96
C LEU A 111 -14.19 -5.36 -5.23
N ALA A 112 -14.77 -4.34 -5.86
CA ALA A 112 -15.02 -3.04 -5.22
C ALA A 112 -15.91 -3.19 -3.98
N SER A 113 -16.96 -4.01 -4.07
CA SER A 113 -17.88 -4.28 -2.95
C SER A 113 -17.19 -5.05 -1.82
N ALA A 114 -16.32 -6.00 -2.15
CA ALA A 114 -15.52 -6.72 -1.17
C ALA A 114 -14.57 -5.77 -0.40
N VAL A 115 -13.85 -4.91 -1.12
CA VAL A 115 -12.98 -3.89 -0.50
C VAL A 115 -13.79 -2.93 0.37
N LYS A 116 -14.96 -2.45 -0.10
CA LYS A 116 -15.85 -1.58 0.69
C LYS A 116 -16.30 -2.23 2.00
N LYS A 117 -16.67 -3.51 1.96
CA LYS A 117 -17.06 -4.25 3.17
C LYS A 117 -15.89 -4.35 4.15
N GLU A 118 -14.70 -4.64 3.65
CA GLU A 118 -13.49 -4.66 4.47
C GLU A 118 -13.21 -3.27 5.09
N CYS A 119 -13.38 -2.18 4.33
CA CYS A 119 -13.26 -0.81 4.87
C CYS A 119 -14.19 -0.56 6.05
N THR A 120 -15.44 -1.05 6.00
CA THR A 120 -16.39 -0.89 7.11
C THR A 120 -15.95 -1.67 8.34
N GLU A 121 -15.35 -2.85 8.17
CA GLU A 121 -14.82 -3.63 9.29
C GLU A 121 -13.63 -2.91 9.96
N TYR A 122 -12.72 -2.31 9.18
CA TYR A 122 -11.62 -1.50 9.72
C TYR A 122 -12.11 -0.21 10.41
N MET A 123 -13.11 0.48 9.86
CA MET A 123 -13.65 1.70 10.46
C MET A 123 -14.54 1.44 11.67
N ASP A 124 -15.21 0.28 11.73
CA ASP A 124 -15.99 -0.15 12.89
C ASP A 124 -15.10 -0.76 13.99
N TYR A 125 -13.90 -1.24 13.67
CA TYR A 125 -12.99 -1.86 14.64
C TYR A 125 -12.67 -0.96 15.85
N PRO A 126 -12.31 0.33 15.70
CA PRO A 126 -12.12 1.22 16.85
C PRO A 126 -13.37 1.32 17.74
N GLN A 127 -14.57 1.46 17.16
CA GLN A 127 -15.80 1.55 17.95
C GLN A 127 -16.17 0.22 18.61
N ARG A 128 -16.05 -0.89 17.89
CA ARG A 128 -16.31 -2.24 18.39
C ARG A 128 -15.35 -2.58 19.53
N PHE A 129 -14.06 -2.33 19.36
CA PHE A 129 -13.04 -2.49 20.40
C PHE A 129 -13.39 -1.64 21.64
N LEU A 130 -13.68 -0.35 21.45
CA LEU A 130 -14.08 0.52 22.57
C LEU A 130 -15.35 0.02 23.28
N ASN A 131 -16.32 -0.52 22.54
CA ASN A 131 -17.54 -1.09 23.11
C ASN A 131 -17.29 -2.40 23.87
N GLU A 132 -16.41 -3.27 23.37
CA GLU A 132 -16.00 -4.51 24.03
C GLU A 132 -15.19 -4.23 25.31
N VAL A 133 -14.26 -3.28 25.27
CA VAL A 133 -13.53 -2.80 26.45
C VAL A 133 -14.51 -2.27 27.49
N LYS A 134 -15.44 -1.38 27.12
CA LYS A 134 -16.47 -0.87 28.05
C LYS A 134 -17.31 -1.98 28.69
N LYS A 135 -17.73 -3.00 27.92
CA LYS A 135 -18.48 -4.16 28.45
C LYS A 135 -17.65 -4.98 29.45
N THR A 136 -16.39 -5.23 29.12
CA THR A 136 -15.49 -6.07 29.92
C THR A 136 -15.12 -5.39 31.25
N TYR A 137 -14.82 -4.09 31.21
CA TYR A 137 -14.54 -3.30 32.41
C TYR A 137 -15.80 -3.08 33.27
N ARG A 138 -16.98 -2.96 32.66
CA ARG A 138 -18.25 -2.88 33.40
C ARG A 138 -18.56 -4.20 34.14
N LYS A 139 -18.32 -5.36 33.52
CA LYS A 139 -18.51 -6.68 34.18
C LYS A 139 -17.59 -6.88 35.38
N ARG A 140 -16.29 -6.58 35.24
CA ARG A 140 -15.31 -6.71 36.34
C ARG A 140 -15.59 -5.81 37.54
N LYS A 141 -16.30 -4.68 37.35
CA LYS A 141 -16.69 -3.78 38.45
C LYS A 141 -17.90 -4.27 39.23
N VAL A 142 -18.70 -5.18 38.67
CA VAL A 142 -19.91 -5.74 39.32
C VAL A 142 -19.60 -7.05 40.06
N GLU A 143 -18.53 -7.75 39.69
CA GLU A 143 -18.08 -9.00 40.36
C GLU A 143 -17.18 -8.76 41.60
N LEU A 144 -16.91 -7.50 41.97
CA LEU A 144 -16.08 -7.11 43.13
C LEU A 144 -16.86 -6.46 44.28
N VAL A 145 -18.17 -6.69 44.37
CA VAL A 145 -19.03 -6.22 45.48
C VAL A 145 -19.71 -7.40 46.16
#